data_AF-A0A8I1PQT5-F1
#
_entry.id   AF-A0A8I1PQT5-F1
#
_cell.length_a   1.000
_cell.length_b   1.000
_cell.length_c   1.000
_cell.angle_alpha   90.00
_cell.angle_beta   90.00
_cell.angle_gamma   90.00
#
_symmetry.space_group_name_H-M   'P 1'
#
loop_
_entity.id
_entity.type
_entity.pdbx_description
1 polymer ?
#
loop_
_entity_poly.entity_id
_entity_poly.type
_entity_poly.pdbx_seq_one_letter_code
_entity_poly.pdbx_strand_id
1 'polypeptide(L)'
;MSFVQSRWQRQRRQNLLEINSSISIPGSVDPAVEKLGAPRWIVGPNRIHYWWIPDWKNAYPTATVYLAPRIKEQARNRIDFDFTGLDDDRGYLWDREIATLPVRGKFMTEIEFFHYPSRSCS
;
A
#
# COMPACT_ATOMS: atom_id res chain seq x y z
N MET A 1 -6.03 10.20 -18.76
CA MET A 1 -5.51 8.85 -18.40
C MET A 1 -4.00 8.92 -18.40
N SER A 2 -3.29 8.20 -17.52
CA SER A 2 -1.81 8.13 -17.45
C SER A 2 -1.10 9.03 -16.43
N PHE A 3 -1.35 8.78 -15.15
CA PHE A 3 -0.36 9.03 -14.08
C PHE A 3 -0.41 7.89 -13.04
N VAL A 4 -1.61 7.34 -12.84
CA VAL A 4 -1.86 6.15 -12.02
C VAL A 4 -1.10 4.94 -12.56
N GLN A 5 -1.25 4.60 -13.86
CA GLN A 5 -0.68 3.39 -14.50
C GLN A 5 0.85 3.24 -14.44
N SER A 6 1.61 4.33 -14.42
CA SER A 6 3.08 4.29 -14.42
C SER A 6 3.67 3.96 -13.04
N ARG A 7 3.03 4.38 -11.94
CA ARG A 7 3.40 3.98 -10.57
C ARG A 7 3.22 2.47 -10.36
N TRP A 8 2.17 1.91 -10.97
CA TRP A 8 1.77 0.50 -10.85
C TRP A 8 2.75 -0.52 -11.45
N GLN A 9 3.43 -0.20 -12.56
CA GLN A 9 4.33 -1.16 -13.20
C GLN A 9 5.61 -1.42 -12.40
N ARG A 10 6.02 -0.49 -11.53
CA ARG A 10 7.22 -0.63 -10.68
C ARG A 10 6.96 -1.46 -9.42
N GLN A 11 5.75 -1.36 -8.84
CA GLN A 11 5.29 -2.16 -7.71
C GLN A 11 5.31 -3.69 -7.97
N ARG A 12 5.26 -4.09 -9.25
CA ARG A 12 5.11 -5.48 -9.73
C ARG A 12 6.20 -6.46 -9.28
N ARG A 13 7.37 -6.00 -8.82
CA ARG A 13 8.46 -6.91 -8.44
C ARG A 13 8.41 -7.44 -7.01
N GLN A 14 7.59 -6.85 -6.12
CA GLN A 14 7.77 -7.06 -4.67
C GLN A 14 6.50 -7.36 -3.85
N ASN A 15 5.40 -7.82 -4.44
CA ASN A 15 4.18 -8.26 -3.72
C ASN A 15 3.58 -7.24 -2.72
N LEU A 16 3.85 -5.94 -2.89
CA LEU A 16 3.30 -4.83 -2.11
C LEU A 16 2.10 -4.25 -2.85
N LEU A 17 0.93 -4.17 -2.21
CA LEU A 17 -0.25 -3.49 -2.76
C LEU A 17 -0.56 -2.24 -1.95
N GLU A 18 -0.36 -1.08 -2.56
CA GLU A 18 -0.75 0.23 -1.99
C GLU A 18 -2.18 0.58 -2.38
N ILE A 19 -3.09 0.75 -1.41
CA ILE A 19 -4.47 1.16 -1.68
C ILE A 19 -4.55 2.69 -1.82
N ASN A 20 -4.57 3.17 -3.07
CA ASN A 20 -4.89 4.55 -3.44
C ASN A 20 -6.29 4.69 -4.05
N SER A 21 -6.68 5.93 -4.38
CA SER A 21 -8.00 6.31 -4.91
C SER A 21 -8.50 5.53 -6.14
N SER A 22 -7.64 4.76 -6.81
CA SER A 22 -7.94 4.16 -8.12
C SER A 22 -8.03 2.63 -8.11
N ILE A 23 -7.93 1.97 -6.96
CA ILE A 23 -7.93 0.50 -6.89
C ILE A 23 -9.28 0.02 -6.40
N SER A 24 -10.01 -0.58 -7.32
CA SER A 24 -11.28 -1.24 -7.04
C SER A 24 -11.10 -2.56 -6.29
N ILE A 25 -12.22 -3.08 -5.78
CA ILE A 25 -12.33 -4.33 -5.03
C ILE A 25 -11.77 -5.56 -5.76
N PRO A 26 -11.24 -6.55 -5.01
CA PRO A 26 -10.93 -7.89 -5.51
C PRO A 26 -12.10 -8.48 -6.32
N GLY A 27 -11.82 -8.98 -7.52
CA GLY A 27 -12.84 -9.48 -8.48
C GLY A 27 -13.34 -8.46 -9.51
N SER A 28 -13.04 -7.17 -9.32
CA SER A 28 -13.22 -6.12 -10.34
C SER A 28 -11.89 -5.54 -10.85
N VAL A 29 -10.79 -6.12 -10.36
CA VAL A 29 -9.44 -5.64 -10.61
C VAL A 29 -9.01 -6.06 -12.01
N ASP A 30 -8.21 -5.21 -12.65
CA ASP A 30 -7.55 -5.54 -13.91
C ASP A 30 -6.88 -6.93 -13.77
N PRO A 31 -7.11 -7.87 -14.72
CA PRO A 31 -6.44 -9.17 -14.74
C PRO A 31 -4.91 -9.09 -14.63
N ALA A 32 -4.32 -7.94 -14.96
CA ALA A 32 -2.91 -7.66 -14.73
C ALA A 32 -2.51 -7.66 -13.24
N VAL A 33 -3.42 -7.34 -12.30
CA VAL A 33 -3.19 -7.40 -10.85
C VAL A 33 -3.31 -8.84 -10.35
N GLU A 34 -4.29 -9.60 -10.84
CA GLU A 34 -4.41 -11.03 -10.49
C GLU A 34 -3.18 -11.84 -10.91
N LYS A 35 -2.55 -11.47 -12.04
CA LYS A 35 -1.31 -12.08 -12.52
C LYS A 35 -0.06 -11.79 -11.66
N LEU A 36 -0.12 -10.84 -10.72
CA LEU A 36 0.99 -10.54 -9.81
C LEU A 36 1.08 -11.54 -8.64
N GLY A 37 0.06 -12.40 -8.48
CA GLY A 37 -0.07 -13.28 -7.33
C GLY A 37 -0.68 -12.57 -6.13
N ALA A 38 -0.88 -13.32 -5.05
CA ALA A 38 -1.48 -12.78 -3.83
C ALA A 38 -0.53 -11.75 -3.18
N PRO A 39 -0.99 -10.50 -2.92
CA PRO A 39 -0.19 -9.51 -2.24
C PRO A 39 0.17 -10.00 -0.84
N ARG A 40 1.43 -9.80 -0.45
CA ARG A 40 1.90 -10.12 0.89
C ARG A 40 1.56 -9.00 1.88
N TRP A 41 1.45 -7.78 1.38
CA TRP A 41 1.24 -6.58 2.17
C TRP A 41 0.18 -5.68 1.54
N ILE A 42 -0.76 -5.21 2.35
CA ILE A 42 -1.78 -4.22 1.99
C ILE A 42 -1.46 -2.93 2.73
N VAL A 43 -1.30 -1.83 2.01
CA VAL A 43 -0.94 -0.54 2.62
C VAL A 43 -2.07 0.46 2.47
N GLY A 44 -2.49 1.06 3.58
CA GLY A 44 -3.24 2.31 3.62
C GLY A 44 -2.27 3.49 3.72
N PRO A 45 -2.02 4.25 2.63
CA PRO A 45 -0.96 5.27 2.59
C PRO A 45 -1.35 6.56 3.30
N ASN A 46 -2.64 6.81 3.51
CA ASN A 46 -3.16 8.00 4.17
C ASN A 46 -4.60 7.78 4.66
N ARG A 47 -5.14 8.76 5.39
CA ARG A 47 -6.51 8.72 5.97
C ARG A 47 -7.66 8.90 4.97
N ILE A 48 -7.41 9.12 3.68
CA ILE A 48 -8.44 9.25 2.64
C ILE A 48 -8.75 7.88 2.01
N HIS A 49 -7.74 7.02 1.86
CA HIS A 49 -7.84 5.82 1.03
C HIS A 49 -8.08 4.51 1.80
N TYR A 50 -8.57 4.59 3.03
CA TYR A 50 -8.75 3.40 3.87
C TYR A 50 -9.99 2.56 3.54
N TRP A 51 -10.91 3.09 2.74
CA TRP A 51 -12.25 2.51 2.58
C TRP A 51 -12.23 1.06 2.10
N TRP A 52 -11.36 0.71 1.16
CA TRP A 52 -11.33 -0.63 0.55
C TRP A 52 -10.42 -1.62 1.28
N ILE A 53 -9.67 -1.19 2.31
CA ILE A 53 -8.72 -2.05 3.02
C ILE A 53 -9.38 -3.33 3.58
N PRO A 54 -10.58 -3.29 4.18
CA PRO A 54 -11.24 -4.51 4.68
C PRO A 54 -11.55 -5.51 3.55
N ASP A 55 -12.00 -5.03 2.40
CA ASP A 55 -12.34 -5.89 1.26
C ASP A 55 -11.09 -6.58 0.70
N TRP A 56 -9.97 -5.84 0.63
CA TRP A 56 -8.67 -6.41 0.29
C TRP A 56 -8.14 -7.40 1.34
N LYS A 57 -8.33 -7.11 2.63
CA LYS A 57 -7.97 -8.04 3.72
C LYS A 57 -8.81 -9.32 3.67
N ASN A 58 -10.09 -9.22 3.33
CA ASN A 58 -10.96 -10.38 3.18
C ASN A 58 -10.57 -11.26 1.99
N ALA A 59 -10.17 -10.65 0.86
CA ALA A 59 -9.70 -11.42 -0.30
C ALA A 59 -8.32 -12.04 -0.09
N TYR A 60 -7.46 -11.39 0.70
CA TYR A 60 -6.11 -11.86 0.99
C TYR A 60 -5.89 -11.93 2.51
N PRO A 61 -6.49 -12.92 3.19
CA PRO A 61 -6.46 -13.01 4.65
C PRO A 61 -5.04 -13.21 5.21
N THR A 62 -4.12 -13.74 4.41
CA THR A 62 -2.71 -13.93 4.78
C THR A 62 -1.86 -12.65 4.64
N ALA A 63 -2.38 -11.61 3.99
CA ALA A 63 -1.64 -10.36 3.80
C ALA A 63 -1.58 -9.56 5.12
N THR A 64 -0.41 -9.00 5.42
CA THR A 64 -0.25 -8.08 6.55
C THR A 64 -0.72 -6.68 6.14
N VAL A 65 -1.53 -6.03 6.98
CA VAL A 65 -2.00 -4.68 6.72
C VAL A 65 -1.10 -3.67 7.42
N TYR A 66 -0.64 -2.66 6.68
CA TYR A 66 0.11 -1.51 7.20
C TYR A 66 -0.69 -0.24 7.00
N LEU A 67 -0.83 0.56 8.06
CA LEU A 67 -1.67 1.75 8.04
C LEU A 67 -0.87 2.99 8.42
N ALA A 68 -0.91 4.00 7.57
CA ALA A 68 -0.45 5.33 7.91
C ALA A 68 -1.19 5.89 9.16
N PRO A 69 -0.56 6.81 9.90
CA PRO A 69 -1.14 7.38 11.10
C PRO A 69 -2.53 7.97 10.85
N ARG A 70 -3.39 7.89 11.88
CA ARG A 70 -4.77 8.42 11.91
C ARG A 70 -5.78 7.70 11.00
N ILE A 71 -5.38 6.68 10.24
CA ILE A 71 -6.33 5.84 9.49
C ILE A 71 -7.30 5.13 10.44
N LYS A 72 -6.78 4.48 11.49
CA LYS A 72 -7.61 3.74 12.44
C LYS A 72 -8.65 4.63 13.12
N GLU A 73 -8.26 5.85 13.51
CA GLU A 73 -9.16 6.85 14.08
C GLU A 73 -10.29 7.23 13.10
N GLN A 74 -9.93 7.47 11.83
CA GLN A 74 -10.88 7.83 10.77
C GLN A 74 -11.82 6.67 10.42
N ALA A 75 -11.29 5.45 10.37
CA ALA A 75 -12.01 4.24 9.96
C ALA A 75 -12.96 3.72 11.04
N ARG A 76 -12.77 4.10 12.32
CA ARG A 76 -13.56 3.62 13.46
C ARG A 76 -13.61 2.08 13.47
N ASN A 77 -14.82 1.51 13.37
CA ASN A 77 -15.05 0.06 13.41
C ASN A 77 -14.84 -0.62 12.05
N ARG A 78 -14.57 0.15 10.96
CA ARG A 78 -14.40 -0.44 9.62
C ARG A 78 -13.11 -1.25 9.49
N ILE A 79 -12.10 -0.91 10.27
CA ILE A 79 -10.88 -1.69 10.41
C ILE A 79 -10.94 -2.29 11.80
N ASP A 80 -11.25 -3.56 11.92
CA ASP A 80 -11.43 -4.30 13.18
C ASP A 80 -10.48 -5.51 13.31
N PHE A 81 -9.53 -5.63 12.38
CA PHE A 81 -8.49 -6.67 12.32
C PHE A 81 -7.11 -6.13 12.67
N ASP A 82 -6.15 -7.04 12.84
CA ASP A 82 -4.75 -6.71 13.13
C ASP A 82 -4.07 -5.93 12.00
N PHE A 83 -3.32 -4.90 12.37
CA PHE A 83 -2.51 -4.09 11.46
C PHE A 83 -1.22 -3.64 12.14
N THR A 84 -0.24 -3.24 11.34
CA THR A 84 1.00 -2.60 11.78
C THR A 84 0.97 -1.10 11.44
N GLY A 85 1.47 -0.26 12.34
CA GLY A 85 1.62 1.17 12.09
C GLY A 85 2.70 1.44 11.04
N LEU A 86 2.45 2.41 10.16
CA LEU A 86 3.36 2.86 9.11
C LEU A 86 3.79 4.30 9.39
N ASP A 87 4.53 4.48 10.49
CA ASP A 87 4.84 5.79 11.08
C ASP A 87 6.30 6.25 10.86
N ASP A 88 7.17 5.32 10.47
CA ASP A 88 8.61 5.53 10.30
C ASP A 88 9.05 5.36 8.84
N ASP A 89 10.27 5.78 8.50
CA ASP A 89 10.88 5.63 7.16
C ASP A 89 11.51 4.24 6.92
N ARG A 90 11.61 3.40 7.96
CA ARG A 90 12.23 2.05 7.94
C ARG A 90 11.64 1.15 9.03
N GLY A 91 12.09 -0.09 9.08
CA GLY A 91 11.59 -1.15 9.97
C GLY A 91 10.63 -2.12 9.28
N TYR A 92 10.50 -2.05 7.95
CA TYR A 92 9.53 -2.84 7.20
C TYR A 92 10.19 -3.96 6.39
N LEU A 93 9.42 -5.02 6.13
CA LEU A 93 9.94 -6.21 5.47
C LEU A 93 10.38 -5.99 4.01
N TRP A 94 9.97 -4.88 3.39
CA TRP A 94 10.33 -4.48 2.02
C TRP A 94 11.47 -3.47 1.94
N ASP A 95 12.04 -3.03 3.06
CA ASP A 95 13.04 -1.93 3.12
C ASP A 95 14.30 -2.19 2.29
N ARG A 96 14.58 -3.44 1.94
CA ARG A 96 15.73 -3.79 1.08
C ARG A 96 15.58 -3.32 -0.36
N GLU A 97 14.35 -3.10 -0.81
CA GLU A 97 14.01 -2.94 -2.22
C GLU A 97 13.17 -1.69 -2.47
N ILE A 98 12.43 -1.26 -1.46
CA ILE A 98 11.52 -0.13 -1.50
C ILE A 98 11.81 0.76 -0.29
N ALA A 99 12.14 2.02 -0.56
CA ALA A 99 12.20 3.07 0.45
C ALA A 99 10.79 3.53 0.80
N THR A 100 10.50 3.65 2.09
CA THR A 100 9.26 4.21 2.61
C THR A 100 9.51 5.67 2.99
N LEU A 101 8.74 6.60 2.44
CA LEU A 101 8.87 8.04 2.71
C LEU A 101 7.58 8.60 3.30
N PRO A 102 7.54 8.83 4.63
CA PRO A 102 6.45 9.57 5.26
C PRO A 102 6.53 11.07 4.95
N VAL A 103 5.65 11.56 4.07
CA VAL A 103 5.47 12.98 3.78
C VAL A 103 4.49 13.56 4.79
N ARG A 104 5.04 14.21 5.81
CA ARG A 104 4.26 14.76 6.94
C ARG A 104 3.74 16.15 6.62
N GLY A 105 2.42 16.31 6.58
CA GLY A 105 1.73 17.59 6.46
C GLY A 105 0.95 17.95 7.72
N LYS A 106 0.61 19.24 7.87
CA LYS A 106 -0.17 19.76 9.02
C LYS A 106 -1.52 19.05 9.19
N PHE A 107 -2.12 18.60 8.09
CA PHE A 107 -3.44 17.98 8.09
C PHE A 107 -3.39 16.46 7.92
N MET A 108 -2.34 15.92 7.31
CA MET A 108 -2.26 14.52 6.89
C MET A 108 -0.80 14.09 6.70
N THR A 109 -0.52 12.83 6.98
CA THR A 109 0.69 12.15 6.53
C THR A 109 0.33 11.32 5.30
N GLU A 110 1.09 11.50 4.22
CA GLU A 110 1.08 10.63 3.04
C GLU A 110 2.29 9.70 3.11
N ILE A 111 2.10 8.40 2.91
CA ILE A 111 3.21 7.47 2.77
C ILE A 111 3.45 7.22 1.29
N GLU A 112 4.63 7.61 0.82
CA GLU A 112 5.08 7.37 -0.54
C GLU A 112 6.17 6.30 -0.58
N PHE A 113 6.12 5.44 -1.59
CA PHE A 113 7.12 4.40 -1.80
C PHE A 113 7.97 4.67 -3.03
N PHE A 114 9.27 4.44 -2.90
CA PHE A 114 10.24 4.62 -3.97
C PHE A 114 11.10 3.38 -4.11
N HIS A 115 11.36 2.95 -5.34
CA HIS A 115 12.41 1.97 -5.55
C HIS A 115 13.76 2.65 -5.41
N TYR A 116 14.68 2.00 -4.69
CA TYR A 116 16.08 2.40 -4.77
C TYR A 116 16.53 2.34 -6.24
N PRO A 117 17.43 3.24 -6.67
CA PRO A 117 18.03 3.15 -7.99
C PRO A 117 18.55 1.72 -8.19
N SER A 118 18.05 1.05 -9.23
CA SER A 118 18.63 -0.23 -9.62
C SER A 118 20.11 0.03 -9.87
N ARG A 119 21.00 -0.69 -9.20
CA ARG A 119 22.42 -0.64 -9.52
C ARG A 119 22.59 -1.16 -10.94
N SER A 120 22.52 -0.26 -11.91
CA SER A 120 23.00 -0.53 -13.26
C SER A 120 24.51 -0.34 -13.17
N CYS A 121 25.24 -1.44 -12.97
CA CYS A 121 26.64 -1.47 -13.38
C CYS A 121 26.65 -1.54 -14.91
N SER A 122 27.16 -0.48 -15.54
CA SER A 122 27.75 -0.51 -16.88
C SER A 122 28.92 0.44 -16.86
#